data_AF-R8W4C9-F1
#
_entry.id   AF-R8W4C9-F1
#
_cell.length_a   1.000
_cell.length_b   1.000
_cell.length_c   1.000
_cell.angle_alpha   90.00
_cell.angle_beta   90.00
_cell.angle_gamma   90.00
#
_symmetry.space_group_name_H-M   'P 1'
#
loop_
_entity.id
_entity.type
_entity.pdbx_description
1 polymer ?
#
loop_
_entity_poly.entity_id
_entity_poly.type
_entity_poly.pdbx_seq_one_letter_code
_entity_poly.pdbx_strand_id
1 'polypeptide(L)'
;MSTNEERIWNYLIGKGLSKAGAAGLMGNLFAESGLSPKNLQNTYEKKLGFTDDSYTAAVDSGSYQNFVRDSAGYGLAQWTFWSRKQNMLDFARAAGKSIGDLEMQLDFLFQELSGSYKQVLSTLKTATTVRAASDSVLLNFERPADQSEAVKVKRAGYGQTYFDRYAAAAKPGNGGNLMGNSPLVNYTKLSPNHSGKRTHAIDRITPHCVVGQCSVETLGNIFAPTSRQASCNYGIGPDGRVLLCVDEGNRSWCTSSNANDQRAVTIECASDTTEPYAFKDVVYQKLIALCVDICKRNGKKKLLWLGDKNKTLNYSPKSDEMVLTVHRWFANKSCPGNWMFARMGDLASKVTAQLGGSTVQPSTPSAPASGLSVGTVVNFAGGKHYTSANAASGSAAKAGPAKITAVSANAKHPYHVIHTNGTSNVYGWVDASAVSVAGGSAAVNYMVRVKITDLNIRSGPGTNNAKKGVIKPGVYTIVQEATGTGASKWGKLKSGAGWISLDHCEKM
;
A
#
# COMPACT_ATOMS: atom_id res chain seq x y z
N MET A 1 -12.07 13.27 6.67
CA MET A 1 -12.98 12.94 7.80
C MET A 1 -12.90 11.45 8.01
N SER A 2 -12.77 10.98 9.24
CA SER A 2 -12.83 9.54 9.56
C SER A 2 -14.21 8.99 9.19
N THR A 3 -14.26 7.77 8.69
CA THR A 3 -15.54 7.12 8.38
C THR A 3 -16.32 6.84 9.66
N ASN A 4 -17.64 6.67 9.58
CA ASN A 4 -18.43 6.27 10.75
C ASN A 4 -17.90 4.97 11.35
N GLU A 5 -17.47 4.01 10.51
CA GLU A 5 -16.87 2.75 10.94
C GLU A 5 -15.69 2.97 11.91
N GLU A 6 -14.77 3.84 11.53
CA GLU A 6 -13.55 4.13 12.28
C GLU A 6 -13.85 4.90 13.57
N ARG A 7 -14.80 5.85 13.52
CA ARG A 7 -15.25 6.59 14.70
C ARG A 7 -15.93 5.68 15.72
N ILE A 8 -16.80 4.77 15.26
CA ILE A 8 -17.49 3.79 16.10
C ILE A 8 -16.48 2.84 16.73
N TRP A 9 -15.57 2.27 15.94
CA TRP A 9 -14.52 1.38 16.46
C TRP A 9 -13.74 2.04 17.60
N ASN A 10 -13.22 3.24 17.37
CA ASN A 10 -12.41 3.95 18.36
C ASN A 10 -13.19 4.31 19.62
N TYR A 11 -14.45 4.71 19.46
CA TYR A 11 -15.33 4.97 20.59
C TYR A 11 -15.48 3.71 21.45
N LEU A 12 -15.80 2.57 20.84
CA LEU A 12 -16.04 1.30 21.54
C LEU A 12 -14.78 0.79 22.24
N ILE A 13 -13.63 0.86 21.59
CA ILE A 13 -12.33 0.54 22.22
C ILE A 13 -12.05 1.51 23.38
N GLY A 14 -12.30 2.81 23.20
CA GLY A 14 -12.14 3.83 24.24
C GLY A 14 -13.02 3.61 25.47
N LYS A 15 -14.19 2.97 25.29
CA LYS A 15 -15.07 2.53 26.39
C LYS A 15 -14.67 1.18 27.03
N GLY A 16 -13.53 0.62 26.61
CA GLY A 16 -12.94 -0.58 27.19
C GLY A 16 -13.54 -1.89 26.68
N LEU A 17 -14.17 -1.91 25.50
CA LEU A 17 -14.55 -3.17 24.87
C LEU A 17 -13.31 -3.91 24.38
N SER A 18 -13.37 -5.25 24.40
CA SER A 18 -12.39 -6.06 23.69
C SER A 18 -12.48 -5.79 22.18
N LYS A 19 -11.41 -6.07 21.43
CA LYS A 19 -11.42 -5.93 19.97
C LYS A 19 -12.52 -6.79 19.32
N ALA A 20 -12.69 -8.01 19.81
CA ALA A 20 -13.74 -8.91 19.35
C ALA A 20 -15.13 -8.41 19.74
N GLY A 21 -15.27 -7.84 20.94
CA GLY A 21 -16.46 -7.14 21.39
C GLY A 21 -16.86 -5.97 20.49
N ALA A 22 -15.94 -5.03 20.28
CA ALA A 22 -16.17 -3.86 19.42
C ALA A 22 -16.58 -4.30 17.99
N ALA A 23 -15.85 -5.26 17.41
CA ALA A 23 -16.20 -5.85 16.12
C ALA A 23 -17.58 -6.51 16.10
N GLY A 24 -17.91 -7.34 17.11
CA GLY A 24 -19.18 -8.05 17.18
C GLY A 24 -20.39 -7.13 17.32
N LEU A 25 -20.24 -6.03 18.08
CA LEU A 25 -21.25 -4.97 18.17
C LEU A 25 -21.39 -4.22 16.84
N MET A 26 -20.28 -3.79 16.24
CA MET A 26 -20.30 -3.11 14.92
C MET A 26 -20.93 -3.97 13.83
N GLY A 27 -20.71 -5.28 13.83
CA GLY A 27 -21.34 -6.19 12.87
C GLY A 27 -22.88 -6.20 12.96
N ASN A 28 -23.43 -6.05 14.17
CA ASN A 28 -24.87 -5.91 14.36
C ASN A 28 -25.37 -4.53 13.94
N LEU A 29 -24.71 -3.45 14.35
CA LEU A 29 -25.07 -2.08 13.93
C LEU A 29 -25.00 -1.90 12.41
N PHE A 30 -24.06 -2.57 11.74
CA PHE A 30 -24.02 -2.60 10.27
C PHE A 30 -25.24 -3.30 9.67
N ALA A 31 -25.66 -4.42 10.27
CA ALA A 31 -26.86 -5.13 9.82
C ALA A 31 -28.15 -4.30 10.02
N GLU A 32 -28.19 -3.46 11.06
CA GLU A 32 -29.33 -2.60 11.37
C GLU A 32 -29.38 -1.36 10.47
N SER A 33 -28.27 -0.63 10.29
CA SER A 33 -28.29 0.69 9.66
C SER A 33 -27.17 0.98 8.67
N GLY A 34 -26.32 -0.01 8.37
CA GLY A 34 -25.08 0.24 7.63
C GLY A 34 -24.13 1.20 8.37
N LEU A 35 -24.22 1.28 9.70
CA LEU A 35 -23.48 2.22 10.55
C LEU A 35 -23.84 3.70 10.31
N SER A 36 -25.04 3.96 9.80
CA SER A 36 -25.60 5.31 9.68
C SER A 36 -26.39 5.67 10.95
N PRO A 37 -26.07 6.80 11.62
CA PRO A 37 -26.86 7.29 12.75
C PRO A 37 -28.15 7.97 12.31
N LYS A 38 -28.34 8.24 11.02
CA LYS A 38 -29.53 8.93 10.50
C LYS A 38 -30.54 8.00 9.82
N ASN A 39 -30.24 6.70 9.76
CA ASN A 39 -31.03 5.78 8.99
C ASN A 39 -32.43 5.63 9.58
N LEU A 40 -33.43 6.10 8.84
CA LEU A 40 -34.84 5.79 9.02
C LEU A 40 -35.11 4.46 8.32
N GLN A 41 -35.80 3.55 9.00
CA GLN A 41 -36.18 2.27 8.43
C GLN A 41 -36.87 2.46 7.06
N ASN A 42 -36.35 1.82 6.01
CA ASN A 42 -36.79 2.05 4.62
C ASN A 42 -38.30 1.91 4.38
N THR A 43 -38.98 1.02 5.12
CA THR A 43 -40.44 0.85 5.02
C THR A 43 -41.22 2.07 5.51
N TYR A 44 -40.61 2.90 6.35
CA TYR A 44 -41.18 4.12 6.92
C TYR A 44 -40.81 5.39 6.17
N GLU A 45 -39.72 5.42 5.40
CA GLU A 45 -39.39 6.57 4.53
C GLU A 45 -40.59 6.94 3.63
N LYS A 46 -41.13 5.95 2.91
CA LYS A 46 -42.30 6.16 2.03
C LYS A 46 -43.60 6.41 2.82
N LYS A 47 -43.78 5.73 3.96
CA LYS A 47 -45.01 5.84 4.76
C LYS A 47 -45.14 7.20 5.43
N LEU A 48 -44.01 7.77 5.85
CA LEU A 48 -43.95 9.05 6.55
C LEU A 48 -43.60 10.21 5.59
N GLY A 49 -43.15 9.92 4.37
CA GLY A 49 -42.81 10.93 3.37
C GLY A 49 -41.48 11.64 3.65
N PHE A 50 -40.53 10.96 4.27
CA PHE A 50 -39.21 11.51 4.61
C PHE A 50 -38.06 10.71 4.00
N THR A 51 -36.92 11.38 3.83
CA THR A 51 -35.61 10.74 3.70
C THR A 51 -34.95 10.67 5.08
N ASP A 52 -33.89 9.87 5.24
CA ASP A 52 -33.04 9.87 6.44
C ASP A 52 -32.72 11.28 6.97
N ASP A 53 -32.22 12.16 6.10
CA ASP A 53 -31.80 13.52 6.47
C ASP A 53 -32.99 14.42 6.80
N SER A 54 -34.08 14.37 6.01
CA SER A 54 -35.24 15.25 6.25
C SER A 54 -36.04 14.82 7.48
N TYR A 55 -36.09 13.51 7.76
CA TYR A 55 -36.65 12.99 9.00
C TYR A 55 -35.86 13.46 10.22
N THR A 56 -34.54 13.31 10.19
CA THR A 56 -33.63 13.77 11.26
C THR A 56 -33.83 15.26 11.54
N ALA A 57 -33.80 16.09 10.48
CA ALA A 57 -33.98 17.53 10.59
C ALA A 57 -35.36 17.91 11.15
N ALA A 58 -36.42 17.20 10.77
CA ALA A 58 -37.77 17.46 11.26
C ALA A 58 -37.95 17.11 12.74
N VAL A 59 -37.31 16.03 13.20
CA VAL A 59 -37.27 15.66 14.63
C VAL A 59 -36.49 16.71 15.42
N ASP A 60 -35.29 17.07 14.95
CA ASP A 60 -34.42 18.05 15.61
C ASP A 60 -35.08 19.43 15.73
N SER A 61 -35.79 19.86 14.68
CA SER A 61 -36.50 21.14 14.68
C SER A 61 -37.80 21.11 15.48
N GLY A 62 -38.26 19.93 15.94
CA GLY A 62 -39.56 19.73 16.57
C GLY A 62 -40.77 19.83 15.63
N SER A 63 -40.56 19.93 14.31
CA SER A 63 -41.65 19.97 13.33
C SER A 63 -42.31 18.59 13.15
N TYR A 64 -41.58 17.51 13.43
CA TYR A 64 -42.11 16.16 13.52
C TYR A 64 -42.10 15.66 14.98
N GLN A 65 -43.26 15.71 15.63
CA GLN A 65 -43.41 15.41 17.06
C GLN A 65 -43.66 13.93 17.37
N ASN A 66 -43.93 13.11 16.35
CA ASN A 66 -44.36 11.72 16.53
C ASN A 66 -43.21 10.70 16.58
N PHE A 67 -41.95 11.14 16.64
CA PHE A 67 -40.75 10.29 16.69
C PHE A 67 -40.90 9.11 17.65
N VAL A 68 -41.47 9.35 18.83
CA VAL A 68 -41.57 8.33 19.90
C VAL A 68 -42.60 7.23 19.57
N ARG A 69 -43.65 7.55 18.83
CA ARG A 69 -44.84 6.68 18.67
C ARG A 69 -45.08 6.22 17.23
N ASP A 70 -44.29 6.68 16.26
CA ASP A 70 -44.45 6.32 14.85
C ASP A 70 -44.09 4.87 14.50
N SER A 71 -43.49 4.13 15.44
CA SER A 71 -43.06 2.73 15.29
C SER A 71 -41.95 2.51 14.25
N ALA A 72 -41.33 3.56 13.73
CA ALA A 72 -40.22 3.44 12.79
C ALA A 72 -38.91 3.12 13.53
N GLY A 73 -38.12 2.18 13.00
CA GLY A 73 -36.72 2.02 13.42
C GLY A 73 -35.88 3.23 13.01
N TYR A 74 -34.99 3.68 13.89
CA TYR A 74 -34.14 4.83 13.61
C TYR A 74 -32.72 4.68 14.19
N GLY A 75 -31.72 5.14 13.45
CA GLY A 75 -30.33 5.29 13.90
C GLY A 75 -29.52 4.00 13.91
N LEU A 76 -28.35 4.05 14.58
CA LEU A 76 -27.32 3.00 14.57
C LEU A 76 -27.84 1.60 14.91
N ALA A 77 -28.71 1.50 15.92
CA ALA A 77 -29.26 0.24 16.40
C ALA A 77 -30.74 0.07 16.03
N GLN A 78 -31.24 0.84 15.06
CA GLN A 78 -32.65 0.84 14.65
C GLN A 78 -33.64 0.87 15.84
N TRP A 79 -33.46 1.82 16.77
CA TRP A 79 -34.31 1.93 17.96
C TRP A 79 -35.77 2.11 17.54
N THR A 80 -36.58 1.09 17.84
CA THR A 80 -37.96 0.99 17.36
C THR A 80 -38.98 1.07 18.49
N PHE A 81 -38.68 0.48 19.65
CA PHE A 81 -39.63 0.44 20.76
C PHE A 81 -39.80 1.83 21.38
N TRP A 82 -41.05 2.25 21.58
CA TRP A 82 -41.40 3.63 21.92
C TRP A 82 -40.66 4.17 23.14
N SER A 83 -40.48 3.37 24.20
CA SER A 83 -39.82 3.85 25.43
C SER A 83 -38.32 4.06 25.20
N ARG A 84 -37.69 3.25 24.35
CA ARG A 84 -36.28 3.46 23.96
C ARG A 84 -36.14 4.71 23.08
N LYS A 85 -37.08 4.95 22.16
CA LYS A 85 -37.12 6.19 21.36
C LYS A 85 -37.35 7.43 22.23
N GLN A 86 -38.23 7.36 23.24
CA GLN A 86 -38.41 8.45 24.20
C GLN A 86 -37.10 8.74 24.94
N ASN A 87 -36.47 7.72 25.51
CA ASN A 87 -35.21 7.87 26.24
C ASN A 87 -34.09 8.44 25.35
N MET A 88 -34.02 8.01 24.08
CA MET A 88 -33.05 8.52 23.11
C MET A 88 -33.29 10.00 22.79
N LEU A 89 -34.56 10.40 22.59
CA LEU A 89 -34.95 11.78 22.32
C LEU A 89 -34.62 12.69 23.50
N ASP A 90 -34.93 12.25 24.72
CA ASP A 90 -34.63 12.99 25.94
C ASP A 90 -33.11 13.10 26.16
N PHE A 91 -32.36 12.03 25.88
CA PHE A 91 -30.89 12.03 25.94
C PHE A 91 -30.28 13.03 24.96
N ALA A 92 -30.75 13.05 23.70
CA ALA A 92 -30.28 13.99 22.68
C ALA A 92 -30.57 15.44 23.07
N ARG A 93 -31.79 15.72 23.56
CA ARG A 93 -32.20 17.04 24.04
C ARG A 93 -31.37 17.52 25.23
N ALA A 94 -31.15 16.65 26.22
CA ALA A 94 -30.32 16.96 27.37
C ALA A 94 -28.86 17.25 26.98
N ALA A 95 -28.35 16.59 25.95
CA ALA A 95 -27.02 16.83 25.41
C ALA A 95 -26.92 18.06 24.48
N GLY A 96 -28.06 18.67 24.10
CA GLY A 96 -28.11 19.75 23.11
C GLY A 96 -27.60 19.33 21.72
N LYS A 97 -27.76 18.05 21.37
CA LYS A 97 -27.25 17.45 20.13
C LYS A 97 -28.38 16.97 19.23
N SER A 98 -28.11 16.93 17.92
CA SER A 98 -29.00 16.30 16.93
C SER A 98 -29.28 14.84 17.28
N ILE A 99 -30.52 14.39 17.07
CA ILE A 99 -30.94 13.00 17.21
C ILE A 99 -30.16 12.07 16.25
N GLY A 100 -29.61 12.61 15.16
CA GLY A 100 -28.76 11.92 14.19
C GLY A 100 -27.25 12.08 14.40
N ASP A 101 -26.79 12.70 15.51
CA ASP A 101 -25.36 12.81 15.82
C ASP A 101 -24.77 11.45 16.20
N LEU A 102 -23.65 11.08 15.57
CA LEU A 102 -23.02 9.77 15.76
C LEU A 102 -22.57 9.56 17.21
N GLU A 103 -21.91 10.55 17.81
CA GLU A 103 -21.35 10.41 19.16
C GLU A 103 -22.44 10.39 20.22
N MET A 104 -23.49 11.20 20.05
CA MET A 104 -24.68 11.15 20.88
C MET A 104 -25.31 9.75 20.89
N GLN A 105 -25.53 9.14 19.71
CA GLN A 105 -26.11 7.80 19.65
C GLN A 105 -25.22 6.72 20.25
N LEU A 106 -23.89 6.86 20.11
CA LEU A 106 -22.94 5.96 20.75
C LEU A 106 -22.96 6.08 22.28
N ASP A 107 -23.06 7.31 22.80
CA ASP A 107 -23.22 7.55 24.24
C ASP A 107 -24.53 6.98 24.78
N PHE A 108 -25.65 7.16 24.06
CA PHE A 108 -26.93 6.56 24.42
C PHE A 108 -26.89 5.03 24.39
N LEU A 109 -26.34 4.44 23.31
CA LEU A 109 -26.13 2.99 23.20
C LEU A 109 -25.32 2.46 24.40
N PHE A 110 -24.25 3.17 24.77
CA PHE A 110 -23.40 2.74 25.88
C PHE A 110 -24.08 2.91 27.25
N GLN A 111 -24.95 3.91 27.41
CA GLN A 111 -25.80 4.05 28.60
C GLN A 111 -26.74 2.84 28.74
N GLU A 112 -27.40 2.42 27.67
CA GLU A 112 -28.27 1.23 27.69
C GLU A 112 -27.46 -0.03 28.01
N LEU A 113 -26.31 -0.22 27.36
CA LEU A 113 -25.40 -1.34 27.62
C LEU A 113 -24.93 -1.39 29.07
N SER A 114 -24.67 -0.23 29.68
CA SER A 114 -24.23 -0.12 31.08
C SER A 114 -25.38 -0.28 32.09
N GLY A 115 -26.61 -0.02 31.66
CA GLY A 115 -27.82 -0.12 32.47
C GLY A 115 -28.51 -1.48 32.35
N SER A 116 -29.43 -1.57 31.41
CA SER A 116 -30.33 -2.73 31.26
C SER A 116 -29.68 -3.94 30.58
N TYR A 117 -28.56 -3.75 29.88
CA TYR A 117 -27.90 -4.83 29.13
C TYR A 117 -26.48 -5.15 29.64
N LYS A 118 -26.27 -5.06 30.97
CA LYS A 118 -24.97 -5.29 31.62
C LYS A 118 -24.29 -6.61 31.24
N GLN A 119 -25.05 -7.68 31.02
CA GLN A 119 -24.51 -8.97 30.61
C GLN A 119 -23.95 -8.94 29.18
N VAL A 120 -24.62 -8.21 28.27
CA VAL A 120 -24.12 -7.97 26.92
C VAL A 120 -22.84 -7.16 26.99
N LEU A 121 -22.83 -6.08 27.78
CA LEU A 121 -21.63 -5.26 27.96
C LEU A 121 -20.46 -6.07 28.54
N SER A 122 -20.71 -6.93 29.54
CA SER A 122 -19.69 -7.82 30.11
C SER A 122 -19.09 -8.75 29.05
N THR A 123 -19.94 -9.33 28.21
CA THR A 123 -19.51 -10.16 27.08
C THR A 123 -18.69 -9.35 26.09
N LEU A 124 -19.14 -8.15 25.69
CA LEU A 124 -18.40 -7.28 24.78
C LEU A 124 -17.03 -6.85 25.34
N LYS A 125 -16.91 -6.65 26.66
CA LYS A 125 -15.63 -6.32 27.30
C LYS A 125 -14.62 -7.48 27.32
N THR A 126 -15.10 -8.72 27.32
CA THR A 126 -14.26 -9.90 27.60
C THR A 126 -14.15 -10.90 26.46
N ALA A 127 -15.01 -10.82 25.44
CA ALA A 127 -15.04 -11.75 24.32
C ALA A 127 -13.68 -11.85 23.61
N THR A 128 -13.28 -13.08 23.29
CA THR A 128 -12.05 -13.37 22.54
C THR A 128 -12.33 -13.63 21.06
N THR A 129 -13.58 -13.88 20.68
CA THR A 129 -14.00 -14.11 19.29
C THR A 129 -15.14 -13.18 18.90
N VAL A 130 -15.12 -12.72 17.65
CA VAL A 130 -16.18 -11.86 17.10
C VAL A 130 -17.53 -12.56 17.17
N ARG A 131 -17.55 -13.87 16.94
CA ARG A 131 -18.76 -14.68 16.97
C ARG A 131 -19.46 -14.63 18.32
N ALA A 132 -18.73 -14.85 19.42
CA ALA A 132 -19.31 -14.79 20.76
C ALA A 132 -19.88 -13.40 21.09
N ALA A 133 -19.16 -12.34 20.71
CA ALA A 133 -19.62 -10.97 20.89
C ALA A 133 -20.89 -10.66 20.06
N SER A 134 -20.88 -11.02 18.78
CA SER A 134 -21.99 -10.76 17.85
C SER A 134 -23.27 -11.50 18.24
N ASP A 135 -23.15 -12.78 18.62
CA ASP A 135 -24.28 -13.60 19.07
C ASP A 135 -24.89 -13.01 20.35
N SER A 136 -24.07 -12.53 21.29
CA SER A 136 -24.58 -11.89 22.51
C SER A 136 -25.39 -10.62 22.23
N VAL A 137 -24.96 -9.80 21.28
CA VAL A 137 -25.69 -8.58 20.89
C VAL A 137 -26.99 -8.96 20.17
N LEU A 138 -26.93 -9.91 19.24
CA LEU A 138 -28.09 -10.35 18.48
C LEU A 138 -29.18 -10.93 19.39
N LEU A 139 -28.81 -11.84 20.29
CA LEU A 139 -29.77 -12.60 21.11
C LEU A 139 -30.33 -11.80 22.29
N ASN A 140 -29.61 -10.79 22.78
CA ASN A 140 -29.93 -10.15 24.06
C ASN A 140 -30.10 -8.63 23.96
N PHE A 141 -29.66 -7.98 22.89
CA PHE A 141 -29.85 -6.54 22.67
C PHE A 141 -30.79 -6.27 21.48
N GLU A 142 -30.46 -6.77 20.28
CA GLU A 142 -31.27 -6.52 19.08
C GLU A 142 -32.55 -7.36 19.05
N ARG A 143 -32.43 -8.65 19.38
CA ARG A 143 -33.53 -9.61 19.43
C ARG A 143 -34.42 -9.55 18.17
N PRO A 144 -33.85 -9.64 16.95
CA PRO A 144 -34.65 -9.64 15.73
C PRO A 144 -35.60 -10.85 15.71
N ALA A 145 -36.60 -10.82 14.83
CA ALA A 145 -37.53 -11.94 14.68
C ALA A 145 -36.83 -13.24 14.28
N ASP A 146 -35.83 -13.15 13.39
CA ASP A 146 -34.98 -14.28 13.00
C ASP A 146 -33.65 -14.26 13.76
N GLN A 147 -33.49 -15.22 14.68
CA GLN A 147 -32.28 -15.45 15.48
C GLN A 147 -31.58 -16.76 15.11
N SER A 148 -31.84 -17.27 13.92
CA SER A 148 -31.27 -18.53 13.42
C SER A 148 -29.74 -18.50 13.38
N GLU A 149 -29.16 -19.70 13.31
CA GLU A 149 -27.71 -19.87 13.15
C GLU A 149 -27.19 -19.14 11.91
N ALA A 150 -27.97 -19.12 10.82
CA ALA A 150 -27.61 -18.40 9.60
C ALA A 150 -27.49 -16.88 9.83
N VAL A 151 -28.41 -16.27 10.58
CA VAL A 151 -28.34 -14.83 10.89
C VAL A 151 -27.17 -14.53 11.83
N LYS A 152 -26.94 -15.37 12.84
CA LYS A 152 -25.79 -15.23 13.76
C LYS A 152 -24.46 -15.28 13.00
N VAL A 153 -24.26 -16.26 12.11
CA VAL A 153 -23.07 -16.36 11.24
C VAL A 153 -22.94 -15.11 10.36
N LYS A 154 -24.02 -14.66 9.73
CA LYS A 154 -24.01 -13.49 8.83
C LYS A 154 -23.57 -12.21 9.55
N ARG A 155 -24.17 -11.90 10.71
CA ARG A 155 -23.82 -10.70 11.49
C ARG A 155 -22.42 -10.77 12.10
N ALA A 156 -22.00 -11.96 12.54
CA ALA A 156 -20.63 -12.18 12.97
C ALA A 156 -19.63 -11.99 11.82
N GLY A 157 -19.97 -12.38 10.60
CA GLY A 157 -19.16 -12.14 9.39
C GLY A 157 -18.98 -10.65 9.08
N TYR A 158 -20.01 -9.83 9.27
CA TYR A 158 -19.87 -8.37 9.20
C TYR A 158 -18.91 -7.86 10.27
N GLY A 159 -19.05 -8.33 11.51
CA GLY A 159 -18.12 -8.01 12.59
C GLY A 159 -16.68 -8.43 12.27
N GLN A 160 -16.49 -9.59 11.63
CA GLN A 160 -15.17 -10.12 11.31
C GLN A 160 -14.44 -9.20 10.33
N THR A 161 -15.16 -8.60 9.39
CA THR A 161 -14.60 -7.57 8.50
C THR A 161 -14.00 -6.39 9.28
N TYR A 162 -14.66 -5.94 10.35
CA TYR A 162 -14.15 -4.86 11.20
C TYR A 162 -13.03 -5.32 12.13
N PHE A 163 -13.11 -6.54 12.65
CA PHE A 163 -12.03 -7.13 13.43
C PHE A 163 -10.75 -7.26 12.58
N ASP A 164 -10.82 -7.82 11.39
CA ASP A 164 -9.66 -7.96 10.50
C ASP A 164 -9.08 -6.60 10.11
N ARG A 165 -9.97 -5.60 9.93
CA ARG A 165 -9.59 -4.22 9.59
C ARG A 165 -8.95 -3.45 10.74
N TYR A 166 -9.44 -3.61 11.97
CA TYR A 166 -9.10 -2.72 13.08
C TYR A 166 -8.50 -3.42 14.32
N ALA A 167 -8.69 -4.73 14.51
CA ALA A 167 -8.14 -5.48 15.65
C ALA A 167 -6.62 -5.63 15.58
N ALA A 168 -6.04 -5.64 14.38
CA ALA A 168 -4.59 -5.56 14.21
C ALA A 168 -4.00 -4.20 14.65
N ALA A 169 -4.84 -3.17 14.85
CA ALA A 169 -4.43 -1.79 15.02
C ALA A 169 -4.42 -1.25 16.48
N ALA A 170 -4.40 -2.09 17.52
CA ALA A 170 -4.28 -1.55 18.89
C ALA A 170 -3.26 -2.29 19.79
N LYS A 171 -2.17 -1.59 20.12
CA LYS A 171 -1.67 -1.46 21.50
C LYS A 171 -2.24 -0.14 22.09
N PRO A 172 -2.37 -0.03 23.43
CA PRO A 172 -3.30 0.91 24.07
C PRO A 172 -2.77 2.35 24.12
N GLY A 173 -3.70 3.31 24.01
CA GLY A 173 -3.46 4.73 24.31
C GLY A 173 -4.50 5.68 23.70
N ASN A 174 -5.52 6.01 24.48
CA ASN A 174 -6.43 7.17 24.42
C ASN A 174 -6.42 8.12 23.19
N GLY A 175 -7.59 8.20 22.55
CA GLY A 175 -8.26 9.49 22.25
C GLY A 175 -7.61 10.45 21.25
N GLY A 176 -7.97 10.29 19.98
CA GLY A 176 -7.96 11.33 18.95
C GLY A 176 -6.90 11.15 17.86
N ASN A 177 -7.35 11.12 16.60
CA ASN A 177 -6.61 10.92 15.34
C ASN A 177 -6.05 9.50 15.15
N LEU A 178 -6.43 8.82 14.06
CA LEU A 178 -5.77 7.57 13.65
C LEU A 178 -4.40 7.90 13.07
N MET A 179 -3.47 8.02 13.99
CA MET A 179 -2.05 8.26 13.74
C MET A 179 -1.27 7.13 14.41
N GLY A 180 -1.67 5.89 14.17
CA GLY A 180 -0.89 4.74 14.62
C GLY A 180 0.45 4.75 13.90
N ASN A 181 1.55 4.78 14.64
CA ASN A 181 2.90 4.71 14.07
C ASN A 181 3.08 3.43 13.23
N SER A 182 4.02 3.47 12.29
CA SER A 182 4.32 2.37 11.39
C SER A 182 4.67 1.09 12.15
N PRO A 183 4.11 -0.08 11.78
CA PRO A 183 4.52 -1.36 12.35
C PRO A 183 5.94 -1.76 11.92
N LEU A 184 6.55 -1.02 10.99
CA LEU A 184 7.93 -1.24 10.55
C LEU A 184 8.96 -0.72 11.56
N VAL A 185 8.53 -0.01 12.62
CA VAL A 185 9.42 0.48 13.68
C VAL A 185 10.12 -0.68 14.39
N ASN A 186 11.44 -0.63 14.37
CA ASN A 186 12.30 -1.61 15.06
C ASN A 186 12.87 -1.05 16.37
N TYR A 187 12.95 0.27 16.49
CA TYR A 187 13.54 0.96 17.64
C TYR A 187 12.78 2.25 17.92
N THR A 188 12.51 2.55 19.19
CA THR A 188 11.83 3.78 19.58
C THR A 188 12.72 4.57 20.51
N LYS A 189 12.99 5.82 20.15
CA LYS A 189 13.64 6.81 21.02
C LYS A 189 13.05 8.17 20.75
N LEU A 190 12.10 8.56 21.59
CA LEU A 190 11.30 9.75 21.38
C LEU A 190 12.12 11.03 21.64
N SER A 191 12.00 12.00 20.73
CA SER A 191 12.53 13.33 20.84
C SER A 191 11.48 14.28 21.45
N PRO A 192 11.86 15.15 22.41
CA PRO A 192 10.98 16.18 22.95
C PRO A 192 10.72 17.33 21.96
N ASN A 193 11.52 17.42 20.89
CA ASN A 193 11.46 18.50 19.89
C ASN A 193 10.26 18.30 18.93
N HIS A 194 9.04 18.60 19.38
CA HIS A 194 7.82 18.53 18.57
C HIS A 194 6.78 19.56 19.04
N SER A 195 5.78 19.89 18.22
CA SER A 195 4.70 20.81 18.61
C SER A 195 3.42 20.13 19.09
N GLY A 196 3.50 18.88 19.51
CA GLY A 196 2.32 18.10 19.88
C GLY A 196 1.46 17.77 18.66
N LYS A 197 0.17 17.51 18.91
CA LYS A 197 -0.76 17.03 17.89
C LYS A 197 -0.76 17.92 16.65
N ARG A 198 -0.74 17.32 15.47
CA ARG A 198 -0.86 18.05 14.20
C ARG A 198 -2.19 18.77 14.10
N THR A 199 -2.17 19.90 13.41
CA THR A 199 -3.39 20.68 13.09
C THR A 199 -3.96 20.34 11.71
N HIS A 200 -3.30 19.46 10.95
CA HIS A 200 -3.69 19.06 9.61
C HIS A 200 -3.63 17.53 9.48
N ALA A 201 -4.43 16.99 8.56
CA ALA A 201 -4.30 15.60 8.14
C ALA A 201 -2.95 15.38 7.43
N ILE A 202 -2.40 14.16 7.53
CA ILE A 202 -1.22 13.79 6.78
C ILE A 202 -1.60 13.64 5.30
N ASP A 203 -0.97 14.45 4.46
CA ASP A 203 -1.07 14.36 3.01
C ASP A 203 0.28 14.64 2.31
N ARG A 204 1.37 14.64 3.08
CA ARG A 204 2.74 14.78 2.59
C ARG A 204 3.67 13.70 3.18
N ILE A 205 4.70 13.34 2.43
CA ILE A 205 5.89 12.66 2.95
C ILE A 205 7.13 13.44 2.51
N THR A 206 8.04 13.70 3.45
CA THR A 206 9.33 14.34 3.15
C THR A 206 10.45 13.38 3.54
N PRO A 207 11.08 12.70 2.57
CA PRO A 207 12.35 12.02 2.80
C PRO A 207 13.47 13.03 3.02
N HIS A 208 14.37 12.69 3.93
CA HIS A 208 15.59 13.41 4.25
C HIS A 208 16.80 12.49 4.12
N CYS A 209 17.99 13.08 3.96
CA CYS A 209 19.25 12.37 4.11
C CYS A 209 19.93 12.82 5.41
N VAL A 210 20.29 11.85 6.26
CA VAL A 210 21.23 12.09 7.34
C VAL A 210 22.63 11.74 6.84
N VAL A 211 23.55 12.70 6.95
CA VAL A 211 24.92 12.52 6.46
C VAL A 211 25.61 11.43 7.27
N GLY A 212 26.04 10.38 6.59
CA GLY A 212 26.67 9.21 7.20
C GLY A 212 25.70 8.07 7.46
N GLN A 213 26.28 6.89 7.67
CA GLN A 213 25.56 5.63 7.84
C GLN A 213 25.05 5.50 9.30
N CYS A 214 24.31 6.49 9.78
CA CYS A 214 23.81 6.58 11.16
C CYS A 214 22.83 5.44 11.47
N SER A 215 23.10 4.66 12.52
CA SER A 215 22.13 3.65 13.00
C SER A 215 20.88 4.32 13.60
N VAL A 216 19.84 3.53 13.81
CA VAL A 216 18.61 4.00 14.49
C VAL A 216 18.88 4.45 15.93
N GLU A 217 19.85 3.85 16.63
CA GLU A 217 20.29 4.30 17.96
C GLU A 217 21.01 5.64 17.89
N THR A 218 21.94 5.81 16.94
CA THR A 218 22.64 7.09 16.71
C THR A 218 21.63 8.19 16.36
N LEU A 219 20.70 7.93 15.44
CA LEU A 219 19.65 8.88 15.08
C LEU A 219 18.77 9.26 16.28
N GLY A 220 18.36 8.29 17.09
CA GLY A 220 17.61 8.53 18.31
C GLY A 220 18.38 9.38 19.32
N ASN A 221 19.70 9.17 19.43
CA ASN A 221 20.56 10.00 20.29
C ASN A 221 20.74 11.43 19.76
N ILE A 222 20.82 11.61 18.45
CA ILE A 222 20.95 12.94 17.83
C ILE A 222 19.76 13.83 18.16
N PHE A 223 18.54 13.28 18.13
CA PHE A 223 17.30 14.04 18.32
C PHE A 223 16.78 14.08 19.76
N ALA A 224 17.31 13.26 20.67
CA ALA A 224 16.84 13.19 22.06
C ALA A 224 17.01 14.51 22.88
N PRO A 225 18.09 15.30 22.75
CA PRO A 225 18.25 16.52 23.55
C PRO A 225 17.30 17.64 23.11
N THR A 226 16.70 18.37 24.05
CA THR A 226 15.91 19.59 23.77
C THR A 226 16.74 20.69 23.10
N SER A 227 18.05 20.73 23.35
CA SER A 227 18.98 21.65 22.71
C SER A 227 19.16 21.39 21.20
N ARG A 228 18.75 20.23 20.69
CA ARG A 228 18.83 19.91 19.26
C ARG A 228 17.94 20.83 18.43
N GLN A 229 16.77 21.21 18.95
CA GLN A 229 15.76 22.02 18.26
C GLN A 229 15.40 21.50 16.85
N ALA A 230 15.49 20.19 16.65
CA ALA A 230 15.16 19.50 15.40
C ALA A 230 14.71 18.07 15.71
N SER A 231 13.92 17.48 14.82
CA SER A 231 13.47 16.09 14.90
C SER A 231 12.95 15.59 13.55
N CYS A 232 12.66 14.31 13.48
CA CYS A 232 11.90 13.68 12.40
C CYS A 232 10.82 12.76 13.01
N ASN A 233 9.84 12.32 12.22
CA ASN A 233 8.94 11.27 12.67
C ASN A 233 9.66 9.93 12.70
N TYR A 234 10.34 9.58 11.60
CA TYR A 234 11.07 8.32 11.46
C TYR A 234 12.52 8.52 11.07
N GLY A 235 13.37 7.55 11.43
CA GLY A 235 14.71 7.38 10.89
C GLY A 235 14.89 6.00 10.26
N ILE A 236 15.73 5.87 9.23
CA ILE A 236 16.10 4.59 8.62
C ILE A 236 17.62 4.42 8.71
N GLY A 237 18.06 3.40 9.45
CA GLY A 237 19.47 3.05 9.60
C GLY A 237 20.04 2.35 8.37
N PRO A 238 21.37 2.21 8.26
CA PRO A 238 22.07 1.60 7.11
C PRO A 238 21.77 0.10 6.93
N ASP A 239 21.20 -0.53 7.95
CA ASP A 239 20.72 -1.92 8.00
C ASP A 239 19.24 -2.05 7.61
N GLY A 240 18.56 -0.93 7.31
CA GLY A 240 17.13 -0.90 7.01
C GLY A 240 16.23 -1.02 8.23
N ARG A 241 16.75 -0.89 9.47
CA ARG A 241 15.89 -0.75 10.65
C ARG A 241 15.27 0.63 10.71
N VAL A 242 14.06 0.72 11.26
CA VAL A 242 13.30 1.98 11.38
C VAL A 242 13.26 2.45 12.84
N LEU A 243 13.67 3.69 13.07
CA LEU A 243 13.50 4.45 14.30
C LEU A 243 12.15 5.15 14.30
N LEU A 244 11.40 5.11 15.41
CA LEU A 244 10.39 6.11 15.75
C LEU A 244 11.01 7.19 16.65
N CYS A 245 11.06 8.43 16.15
CA CYS A 245 11.65 9.58 16.83
C CYS A 245 10.59 10.58 17.33
N VAL A 246 9.53 10.82 16.56
CA VAL A 246 8.37 11.60 16.98
C VAL A 246 7.13 10.88 16.49
N ASP A 247 6.18 10.68 17.40
CA ASP A 247 4.87 10.11 17.07
C ASP A 247 4.29 10.78 15.81
N GLU A 248 3.79 9.99 14.85
CA GLU A 248 3.20 10.53 13.61
C GLU A 248 2.02 11.45 13.88
N GLY A 249 1.31 11.25 15.00
CA GLY A 249 0.27 12.13 15.54
C GLY A 249 0.76 13.55 15.78
N ASN A 250 2.06 13.69 16.02
CA ASN A 250 2.70 14.93 16.37
C ASN A 250 3.50 15.53 15.20
N ARG A 251 3.59 16.86 15.22
CA ARG A 251 4.40 17.62 14.28
C ARG A 251 5.89 17.57 14.69
N SER A 252 6.71 16.88 13.92
CA SER A 252 8.18 16.96 14.00
C SER A 252 8.71 18.35 13.60
N TRP A 253 9.95 18.67 13.95
CA TRP A 253 10.63 19.91 13.56
C TRP A 253 11.74 19.58 12.55
N CYS A 254 11.38 19.39 11.28
CA CYS A 254 12.28 18.75 10.32
C CYS A 254 12.60 19.66 9.13
N THR A 255 11.58 20.13 8.40
CA THR A 255 11.82 20.78 7.11
C THR A 255 12.07 22.28 7.18
N SER A 256 12.21 22.85 8.37
CA SER A 256 12.22 24.33 8.57
C SER A 256 10.95 25.02 8.07
N SER A 257 9.84 24.29 7.90
CA SER A 257 8.54 24.84 7.52
C SER A 257 7.46 24.21 8.36
N ASN A 258 6.92 24.98 9.30
CA ASN A 258 5.80 24.52 10.14
C ASN A 258 4.62 24.04 9.27
N ALA A 259 4.26 24.80 8.24
CA ALA A 259 3.15 24.47 7.35
C ALA A 259 3.33 23.12 6.65
N ASN A 260 4.56 22.79 6.21
CA ASN A 260 4.85 21.48 5.64
C ASN A 260 4.89 20.39 6.71
N ASP A 261 5.60 20.63 7.81
CA ASP A 261 5.77 19.66 8.90
C ASP A 261 4.43 19.29 9.55
N GLN A 262 3.42 20.18 9.56
CA GLN A 262 2.07 19.86 10.04
C GLN A 262 1.38 18.78 9.19
N ARG A 263 1.72 18.69 7.91
CA ARG A 263 1.11 17.80 6.91
C ARG A 263 1.98 16.60 6.54
N ALA A 264 3.29 16.70 6.81
CA ALA A 264 4.28 15.73 6.34
C ALA A 264 4.70 14.74 7.42
N VAL A 265 4.76 13.46 7.06
CA VAL A 265 5.64 12.50 7.75
C VAL A 265 7.07 12.74 7.26
N THR A 266 7.98 13.01 8.19
CA THR A 266 9.38 13.35 7.89
C THR A 266 10.29 12.17 8.24
N ILE A 267 11.19 11.80 7.32
CA ILE A 267 11.94 10.53 7.40
C ILE A 267 13.43 10.77 7.14
N GLU A 268 14.27 10.66 8.16
CA GLU A 268 15.74 10.75 8.03
C GLU A 268 16.32 9.42 7.56
N CYS A 269 16.96 9.38 6.38
CA CYS A 269 17.51 8.16 5.79
C CYS A 269 19.04 8.19 5.80
N ALA A 270 19.67 7.15 6.34
CA ALA A 270 21.13 6.97 6.33
C ALA A 270 21.69 7.09 4.91
N SER A 271 22.71 7.93 4.74
CA SER A 271 23.35 8.18 3.44
C SER A 271 24.88 8.10 3.53
N ASP A 272 25.52 8.16 2.37
CA ASP A 272 26.96 8.40 2.32
C ASP A 272 27.32 9.78 2.92
N THR A 273 28.58 9.96 3.26
CA THR A 273 29.10 11.20 3.86
C THR A 273 29.43 12.28 2.83
N THR A 274 29.43 11.95 1.54
CA THR A 274 29.78 12.85 0.43
C THR A 274 28.65 12.92 -0.59
N GLU A 275 28.58 14.05 -1.30
CA GLU A 275 27.72 14.22 -2.48
C GLU A 275 27.91 13.03 -3.46
N PRO A 276 26.83 12.39 -3.97
CA PRO A 276 25.43 12.82 -3.95
C PRO A 276 24.59 12.41 -2.74
N TYR A 277 25.25 12.00 -1.64
CA TYR A 277 24.63 11.45 -0.42
C TYR A 277 23.79 10.23 -0.75
N ALA A 278 24.40 9.25 -1.42
CA ALA A 278 23.69 8.08 -1.89
C ALA A 278 23.15 7.24 -0.74
N PHE A 279 21.95 6.68 -0.92
CA PHE A 279 21.40 5.71 0.02
C PHE A 279 21.86 4.32 -0.41
N LYS A 280 22.15 3.46 0.57
CA LYS A 280 22.26 2.03 0.30
C LYS A 280 20.93 1.50 -0.20
N ASP A 281 20.97 0.47 -1.03
CA ASP A 281 19.74 -0.11 -1.59
C ASP A 281 18.76 -0.56 -0.49
N VAL A 282 19.25 -1.18 0.58
CA VAL A 282 18.44 -1.57 1.75
C VAL A 282 17.70 -0.38 2.41
N VAL A 283 18.33 0.80 2.47
CA VAL A 283 17.72 2.02 3.00
C VAL A 283 16.61 2.50 2.04
N TYR A 284 16.89 2.50 0.74
CA TYR A 284 15.92 2.95 -0.26
C TYR A 284 14.70 2.01 -0.36
N GLN A 285 14.90 0.69 -0.31
CA GLN A 285 13.81 -0.29 -0.26
C GLN A 285 12.99 -0.12 1.02
N LYS A 286 13.64 0.15 2.16
CA LYS A 286 12.93 0.41 3.41
C LYS A 286 12.12 1.70 3.35
N LEU A 287 12.64 2.76 2.73
CA LEU A 287 11.92 4.01 2.50
C LEU A 287 10.66 3.77 1.65
N ILE A 288 10.74 2.99 0.58
CA ILE A 288 9.57 2.60 -0.23
C ILE A 288 8.53 1.90 0.64
N ALA A 289 8.93 0.88 1.41
CA ALA A 289 8.02 0.12 2.28
C ALA A 289 7.35 1.02 3.33
N LEU A 290 8.11 1.91 3.95
CA LEU A 290 7.59 2.87 4.93
C LEU A 290 6.61 3.86 4.29
N CYS A 291 6.91 4.39 3.10
CA CYS A 291 5.98 5.25 2.38
C CYS A 291 4.68 4.52 1.99
N VAL A 292 4.74 3.25 1.57
CA VAL A 292 3.54 2.44 1.29
C VAL A 292 2.69 2.29 2.55
N ASP A 293 3.31 1.94 3.68
CA ASP A 293 2.62 1.81 4.96
C ASP A 293 1.95 3.13 5.39
N ILE A 294 2.69 4.25 5.34
CA ILE A 294 2.17 5.59 5.64
C ILE A 294 0.96 5.90 4.76
N CYS A 295 1.07 5.69 3.45
CA CYS A 295 -0.04 5.94 2.54
C CYS A 295 -1.26 5.05 2.87
N LYS A 296 -1.07 3.75 3.10
CA LYS A 296 -2.17 2.82 3.44
C LYS A 296 -2.88 3.22 4.73
N ARG A 297 -2.13 3.49 5.81
CA ARG A 297 -2.69 3.90 7.11
C ARG A 297 -3.45 5.22 7.03
N ASN A 298 -3.08 6.10 6.10
CA ASN A 298 -3.76 7.38 5.86
C ASN A 298 -4.81 7.31 4.73
N GLY A 299 -5.21 6.11 4.29
CA GLY A 299 -6.25 5.92 3.28
C GLY A 299 -5.88 6.42 1.88
N LYS A 300 -4.57 6.55 1.58
CA LYS A 300 -4.06 7.08 0.31
C LYS A 300 -3.79 5.97 -0.68
N LYS A 301 -4.19 6.20 -1.93
CA LYS A 301 -3.99 5.28 -3.07
C LYS A 301 -2.88 5.72 -4.00
N LYS A 302 -2.42 6.98 -3.90
CA LYS A 302 -1.37 7.55 -4.76
C LYS A 302 -0.39 8.38 -3.95
N LEU A 303 0.89 8.19 -4.23
CA LEU A 303 1.97 9.08 -3.82
C LEU A 303 2.50 9.81 -5.06
N LEU A 304 2.41 11.14 -5.06
CA LEU A 304 2.72 11.98 -6.21
C LEU A 304 4.07 12.67 -6.06
N TRP A 305 4.80 12.78 -7.16
CA TRP A 305 5.94 13.68 -7.31
C TRP A 305 5.67 14.62 -8.48
N LEU A 306 5.58 15.93 -8.20
CA LEU A 306 5.27 16.93 -9.23
C LEU A 306 6.53 17.61 -9.79
N GLY A 307 7.71 17.33 -9.24
CA GLY A 307 9.01 17.77 -9.79
C GLY A 307 9.32 19.26 -9.64
N ASP A 308 8.34 20.08 -9.30
CA ASP A 308 8.46 21.54 -9.24
C ASP A 308 7.97 22.08 -7.90
N LYS A 309 8.72 23.00 -7.31
CA LYS A 309 8.43 23.58 -5.99
C LYS A 309 7.07 24.28 -5.99
N ASN A 310 6.85 25.21 -6.92
CA ASN A 310 5.65 26.05 -6.90
C ASN A 310 4.39 25.23 -7.18
N LYS A 311 4.46 24.31 -8.16
CA LYS A 311 3.37 23.35 -8.42
C LYS A 311 3.08 22.50 -7.20
N THR A 312 4.11 21.98 -6.53
CA THR A 312 3.92 21.07 -5.38
C THR A 312 3.31 21.76 -4.17
N LEU A 313 3.79 22.98 -3.84
CA LEU A 313 3.32 23.72 -2.68
C LEU A 313 1.91 24.29 -2.87
N ASN A 314 1.53 24.63 -4.11
CA ASN A 314 0.18 25.09 -4.45
C ASN A 314 -0.82 23.95 -4.70
N TYR A 315 -0.36 22.69 -4.77
CA TYR A 315 -1.24 21.55 -5.04
C TYR A 315 -2.03 21.13 -3.80
N SER A 316 -3.35 21.09 -3.93
CA SER A 316 -4.25 20.52 -2.93
C SER A 316 -4.51 19.04 -3.27
N PRO A 317 -3.96 18.07 -2.52
CA PRO A 317 -4.17 16.66 -2.82
C PRO A 317 -5.61 16.26 -2.60
N LYS A 318 -6.08 15.34 -3.44
CA LYS A 318 -7.36 14.68 -3.23
C LYS A 318 -7.32 13.79 -1.98
N SER A 319 -8.50 13.35 -1.55
CA SER A 319 -8.66 12.50 -0.36
C SER A 319 -7.80 11.24 -0.42
N ASP A 320 -7.60 10.66 -1.61
CA ASP A 320 -6.81 9.46 -1.88
C ASP A 320 -5.36 9.72 -2.34
N GLU A 321 -4.91 10.98 -2.30
CA GLU A 321 -3.56 11.37 -2.73
C GLU A 321 -2.70 11.82 -1.55
N MET A 322 -1.40 11.55 -1.69
CA MET A 322 -0.32 12.07 -0.86
C MET A 322 0.76 12.61 -1.77
N VAL A 323 1.51 13.63 -1.34
CA VAL A 323 2.50 14.29 -2.20
C VAL A 323 3.88 14.30 -1.55
N LEU A 324 4.90 14.01 -2.34
CA LEU A 324 6.29 14.13 -1.91
C LEU A 324 6.75 15.58 -1.90
N THR A 325 7.42 15.96 -0.82
CA THR A 325 8.10 17.25 -0.66
C THR A 325 9.57 17.03 -0.33
N VAL A 326 10.39 18.08 -0.45
CA VAL A 326 11.83 18.02 -0.14
C VAL A 326 12.27 19.22 0.69
N HIS A 327 13.17 19.00 1.64
CA HIS A 327 13.65 20.03 2.57
C HIS A 327 14.29 21.23 1.86
N ARG A 328 15.04 21.00 0.77
CA ARG A 328 15.65 22.05 -0.07
C ARG A 328 14.67 23.10 -0.64
N TRP A 329 13.37 22.85 -0.60
CA TRP A 329 12.38 23.85 -0.99
C TRP A 329 12.06 24.88 0.10
N PHE A 330 12.34 24.54 1.36
CA PHE A 330 11.96 25.34 2.53
C PHE A 330 13.16 26.01 3.21
N ALA A 331 14.37 25.48 3.00
CA ALA A 331 15.61 26.05 3.50
C ALA A 331 16.74 25.87 2.46
N ASN A 332 17.76 26.72 2.53
CA ASN A 332 18.97 26.60 1.71
C ASN A 332 19.82 25.40 2.16
N LYS A 333 19.41 24.20 1.75
CA LYS A 333 19.98 22.90 2.11
C LYS A 333 20.01 21.99 0.89
N SER A 334 20.96 21.06 0.83
CA SER A 334 21.00 20.02 -0.21
C SER A 334 20.09 18.83 0.09
N CYS A 335 19.46 18.73 1.27
CA CYS A 335 18.59 17.61 1.64
C CYS A 335 17.39 17.44 0.67
N PRO A 336 17.08 16.21 0.18
CA PRO A 336 17.55 14.88 0.63
C PRO A 336 18.82 14.35 -0.07
N GLY A 337 19.71 15.22 -0.53
CA GLY A 337 20.84 14.85 -1.39
C GLY A 337 20.41 14.68 -2.85
N ASN A 338 21.32 14.89 -3.80
CA ASN A 338 20.96 14.79 -5.22
C ASN A 338 20.66 13.35 -5.64
N TRP A 339 21.18 12.34 -4.92
CA TRP A 339 20.86 10.94 -5.18
C TRP A 339 19.38 10.65 -4.97
N MET A 340 18.81 11.09 -3.84
CA MET A 340 17.39 10.89 -3.53
C MET A 340 16.52 11.87 -4.32
N PHE A 341 16.94 13.12 -4.50
CA PHE A 341 16.20 14.10 -5.29
C PHE A 341 15.94 13.60 -6.73
N ALA A 342 16.94 13.01 -7.38
CA ALA A 342 16.81 12.40 -8.70
C ALA A 342 15.88 11.17 -8.74
N ARG A 343 15.56 10.58 -7.58
CA ARG A 343 14.74 9.37 -7.41
C ARG A 343 13.37 9.62 -6.78
N MET A 344 12.98 10.87 -6.53
CA MET A 344 11.67 11.19 -5.96
C MET A 344 10.51 10.69 -6.84
N GLY A 345 10.64 10.81 -8.16
CA GLY A 345 9.67 10.25 -9.11
C GLY A 345 9.61 8.72 -9.11
N ASP A 346 10.75 8.05 -8.95
CA ASP A 346 10.82 6.59 -8.83
C ASP A 346 10.17 6.11 -7.53
N LEU A 347 10.44 6.79 -6.41
CA LEU A 347 9.80 6.51 -5.12
C LEU A 347 8.28 6.64 -5.22
N ALA A 348 7.78 7.78 -5.71
CA ALA A 348 6.35 8.02 -5.92
C ALA A 348 5.70 6.93 -6.78
N SER A 349 6.35 6.54 -7.88
CA SER A 349 5.85 5.52 -8.79
C SER A 349 5.80 4.13 -8.14
N LYS A 350 6.88 3.71 -7.47
CA LYS A 350 6.97 2.41 -6.78
C LYS A 350 5.98 2.29 -5.63
N VAL A 351 5.79 3.35 -4.85
CA VAL A 351 4.81 3.39 -3.77
C VAL A 351 3.39 3.30 -4.35
N THR A 352 3.06 4.14 -5.33
CA THR A 352 1.73 4.15 -5.96
C THR A 352 1.37 2.79 -6.58
N ALA A 353 2.33 2.13 -7.24
CA ALA A 353 2.11 0.79 -7.77
C ALA A 353 1.72 -0.22 -6.68
N GLN A 354 2.34 -0.13 -5.50
CA GLN A 354 2.04 -1.01 -4.35
C GLN A 354 0.75 -0.61 -3.58
N LEU A 355 0.21 0.58 -3.82
CA LEU A 355 -1.07 1.04 -3.25
C LEU A 355 -2.28 0.61 -4.09
N GLY A 356 -2.10 0.42 -5.40
CA GLY A 356 -3.18 0.07 -6.34
C GLY A 356 -3.56 -1.42 -6.41
N GLY A 357 -2.93 -2.29 -5.63
CA GLY A 357 -3.14 -3.74 -5.70
C GLY A 357 -3.48 -4.39 -4.36
N SER A 358 -4.74 -4.79 -4.19
CA SER A 358 -5.09 -5.91 -3.30
C SER A 358 -4.81 -7.22 -4.05
N THR A 359 -4.23 -8.17 -3.33
CA THR A 359 -3.86 -9.50 -3.79
C THR A 359 -5.06 -10.29 -4.32
N VAL A 360 -5.05 -10.58 -5.62
CA VAL A 360 -5.61 -11.79 -6.21
C VAL A 360 -4.51 -12.43 -7.06
N GLN A 361 -4.03 -13.60 -6.64
CA GLN A 361 -3.56 -14.65 -7.57
C GLN A 361 -4.81 -15.51 -7.87
N PRO A 362 -5.02 -16.10 -9.08
CA PRO A 362 -4.05 -16.77 -9.98
C PRO A 362 -4.10 -16.23 -11.44
N SER A 363 -3.06 -16.25 -12.27
CA SER A 363 -2.31 -17.42 -12.79
C SER A 363 -0.88 -17.06 -13.25
N THR A 364 0.11 -17.83 -12.78
CA THR A 364 1.50 -18.00 -13.24
C THR A 364 2.41 -16.77 -13.51
N PRO A 365 3.62 -16.73 -12.93
CA PRO A 365 4.57 -15.62 -13.03
C PRO A 365 5.37 -15.66 -14.34
N SER A 366 5.50 -14.54 -15.05
CA SER A 366 6.57 -14.38 -16.04
C SER A 366 7.84 -13.89 -15.33
N ALA A 367 8.70 -14.85 -14.99
CA ALA A 367 10.12 -14.56 -14.78
C ALA A 367 10.68 -13.82 -16.02
N PRO A 368 11.73 -12.98 -15.88
CA PRO A 368 12.43 -12.46 -17.06
C PRO A 368 12.79 -13.64 -17.96
N ALA A 369 12.52 -13.50 -19.27
CA ALA A 369 12.73 -14.57 -20.22
C ALA A 369 14.14 -15.15 -20.06
N SER A 370 14.25 -16.48 -20.00
CA SER A 370 15.51 -17.19 -19.81
C SER A 370 16.57 -16.67 -20.79
N GLY A 371 17.65 -16.08 -20.28
CA GLY A 371 18.75 -15.54 -21.08
C GLY A 371 18.84 -14.02 -21.20
N LEU A 372 18.03 -13.22 -20.50
CA LEU A 372 18.12 -11.74 -20.47
C LEU A 372 18.50 -11.20 -19.08
N SER A 373 19.71 -11.52 -18.61
CA SER A 373 20.27 -11.03 -17.34
C SER A 373 21.29 -9.90 -17.55
N VAL A 374 21.67 -9.21 -16.47
CA VAL A 374 22.79 -8.26 -16.50
C VAL A 374 24.04 -8.94 -17.06
N GLY A 375 24.72 -8.27 -17.99
CA GLY A 375 25.88 -8.80 -18.70
C GLY A 375 25.58 -9.42 -20.07
N THR A 376 24.31 -9.75 -20.37
CA THR A 376 23.89 -10.37 -21.62
C THR A 376 24.05 -9.41 -22.80
N VAL A 377 24.64 -9.90 -23.90
CA VAL A 377 24.65 -9.19 -25.20
C VAL A 377 23.33 -9.46 -25.92
N VAL A 378 22.67 -8.39 -26.36
CA VAL A 378 21.33 -8.36 -26.93
C VAL A 378 21.31 -7.53 -28.21
N ASN A 379 20.29 -7.71 -29.04
CA ASN A 379 19.97 -6.80 -30.13
C ASN A 379 18.86 -5.85 -29.69
N PHE A 380 19.14 -4.55 -29.74
CA PHE A 380 18.13 -3.51 -29.59
C PHE A 380 17.49 -3.22 -30.95
N ALA A 381 16.17 -3.33 -31.04
CA ALA A 381 15.42 -3.18 -32.29
C ALA A 381 15.31 -1.73 -32.81
N GLY A 382 15.85 -0.75 -32.07
CA GLY A 382 15.61 0.67 -32.32
C GLY A 382 14.33 1.14 -31.62
N GLY A 383 14.12 2.45 -31.58
CA GLY A 383 12.95 3.05 -30.94
C GLY A 383 13.33 4.01 -29.83
N LYS A 384 12.61 4.00 -28.71
CA LYS A 384 12.92 4.89 -27.58
C LYS A 384 13.81 4.21 -26.56
N HIS A 385 14.75 4.98 -26.02
CA HIS A 385 15.37 4.69 -24.74
C HIS A 385 15.01 5.74 -23.70
N TYR A 386 15.06 5.33 -22.45
CA TYR A 386 14.48 6.05 -21.34
C TYR A 386 15.55 6.28 -20.28
N THR A 387 15.49 7.43 -19.61
CA THR A 387 16.46 7.76 -18.56
C THR A 387 16.23 6.93 -17.28
N SER A 388 15.05 6.32 -17.13
CA SER A 388 14.71 5.40 -16.03
C SER A 388 13.75 4.29 -16.48
N ALA A 389 13.68 3.19 -15.71
CA ALA A 389 12.87 2.00 -16.01
C ALA A 389 11.36 2.27 -16.12
N ASN A 390 10.90 3.43 -15.65
CA ASN A 390 9.49 3.83 -15.66
C ASN A 390 9.26 5.24 -16.25
N ALA A 391 10.27 5.82 -16.93
CA ALA A 391 10.15 7.18 -17.45
C ALA A 391 8.98 7.30 -18.44
N ALA A 392 8.21 8.38 -18.35
CA ALA A 392 7.05 8.60 -19.21
C ALA A 392 7.43 8.99 -20.66
N SER A 393 8.64 9.52 -20.85
CA SER A 393 9.17 9.96 -22.14
C SER A 393 10.60 9.45 -22.33
N GLY A 394 10.96 9.24 -23.60
CA GLY A 394 12.26 8.71 -24.00
C GLY A 394 12.71 9.31 -25.32
N SER A 395 14.02 9.31 -25.53
CA SER A 395 14.68 9.81 -26.74
C SER A 395 14.82 8.71 -27.78
N ALA A 396 14.89 9.07 -29.06
CA ALA A 396 15.07 8.10 -30.13
C ALA A 396 16.50 7.54 -30.15
N ALA A 397 16.61 6.22 -30.30
CA ALA A 397 17.86 5.48 -30.44
C ALA A 397 17.79 4.52 -31.64
N LYS A 398 18.90 4.43 -32.37
CA LYS A 398 19.07 3.54 -33.53
C LYS A 398 19.20 2.09 -33.09
N ALA A 399 18.71 1.18 -33.91
CA ALA A 399 18.86 -0.25 -33.70
C ALA A 399 20.34 -0.68 -33.71
N GLY A 400 20.67 -1.77 -33.02
CA GLY A 400 22.00 -2.36 -33.05
C GLY A 400 22.32 -3.19 -31.81
N PRO A 401 23.53 -3.78 -31.76
CA PRO A 401 23.93 -4.63 -30.65
C PRO A 401 24.15 -3.80 -29.38
N ALA A 402 23.69 -4.35 -28.27
CA ALA A 402 23.74 -3.72 -26.96
C ALA A 402 24.03 -4.76 -25.87
N LYS A 403 24.34 -4.31 -24.66
CA LYS A 403 24.56 -5.14 -23.47
C LYS A 403 23.61 -4.70 -22.37
N ILE A 404 22.93 -5.66 -21.74
CA ILE A 404 22.12 -5.39 -20.55
C ILE A 404 23.04 -5.01 -19.40
N THR A 405 22.83 -3.83 -18.82
CA THR A 405 23.61 -3.35 -17.66
C THR A 405 22.77 -3.24 -16.39
N ALA A 406 21.44 -3.25 -16.49
CA ALA A 406 20.54 -3.40 -15.35
C ALA A 406 19.23 -4.07 -15.77
N VAL A 407 18.58 -4.77 -14.83
CA VAL A 407 17.26 -5.36 -15.00
C VAL A 407 16.37 -4.85 -13.87
N SER A 408 15.18 -4.36 -14.22
CA SER A 408 14.15 -3.91 -13.28
C SER A 408 12.87 -4.68 -13.57
N ALA A 409 12.69 -5.80 -12.85
CA ALA A 409 11.50 -6.62 -12.98
C ALA A 409 10.23 -5.78 -12.73
N ASN A 410 9.20 -6.01 -13.54
CA ASN A 410 7.89 -5.33 -13.45
C ASN A 410 7.90 -3.81 -13.72
N ALA A 411 8.97 -3.26 -14.31
CA ALA A 411 9.00 -1.88 -14.78
C ALA A 411 8.49 -1.74 -16.22
N LYS A 412 8.06 -0.54 -16.62
CA LYS A 412 7.58 -0.26 -18.00
C LYS A 412 8.65 -0.59 -19.05
N HIS A 413 9.89 -0.24 -18.75
CA HIS A 413 11.09 -0.44 -19.56
C HIS A 413 12.06 -1.28 -18.73
N PRO A 414 11.92 -2.61 -18.72
CA PRO A 414 12.55 -3.46 -17.71
C PRO A 414 14.06 -3.69 -17.90
N TYR A 415 14.64 -3.30 -19.03
CA TYR A 415 16.05 -3.52 -19.32
C TYR A 415 16.77 -2.20 -19.53
N HIS A 416 17.86 -1.96 -18.80
CA HIS A 416 18.83 -0.92 -19.17
C HIS A 416 19.87 -1.53 -20.08
N VAL A 417 20.09 -0.92 -21.24
CA VAL A 417 21.04 -1.39 -22.26
C VAL A 417 22.00 -0.28 -22.69
N ILE A 418 23.21 -0.69 -23.06
CA ILE A 418 24.25 0.19 -23.64
C ILE A 418 24.73 -0.45 -24.94
N HIS A 419 24.78 0.32 -26.03
CA HIS A 419 25.31 -0.10 -27.32
C HIS A 419 26.75 -0.65 -27.20
N THR A 420 27.08 -1.68 -27.97
CA THR A 420 28.42 -2.32 -27.91
C THR A 420 29.33 -1.95 -29.08
N ASN A 421 28.82 -1.21 -30.08
CA ASN A 421 29.60 -0.67 -31.20
C ASN A 421 28.97 0.65 -31.69
N GLY A 422 29.53 1.24 -32.77
CA GLY A 422 29.06 2.52 -33.34
C GLY A 422 27.78 2.45 -34.20
N THR A 423 27.14 1.29 -34.35
CA THR A 423 25.92 1.16 -35.20
C THR A 423 24.65 1.61 -34.50
N SER A 424 24.63 1.58 -33.16
CA SER A 424 23.57 2.09 -32.30
C SER A 424 24.07 3.21 -31.40
N ASN A 425 23.16 4.06 -30.93
CA ASN A 425 23.40 5.06 -29.89
C ASN A 425 22.54 4.78 -28.64
N VAL A 426 22.05 3.55 -28.46
CA VAL A 426 21.20 3.19 -27.31
C VAL A 426 22.01 3.23 -26.01
N TYR A 427 21.65 4.16 -25.14
CA TYR A 427 22.14 4.25 -23.76
C TYR A 427 20.97 4.57 -22.83
N GLY A 428 20.32 3.56 -22.25
CA GLY A 428 19.17 3.79 -21.38
C GLY A 428 18.28 2.58 -21.17
N TRP A 429 17.19 2.78 -20.43
CA TRP A 429 16.13 1.79 -20.26
C TRP A 429 15.32 1.64 -21.53
N VAL A 430 14.87 0.43 -21.85
CA VAL A 430 14.15 0.12 -23.09
C VAL A 430 13.02 -0.86 -22.82
N ASP A 431 12.01 -0.82 -23.67
CA ASP A 431 10.88 -1.75 -23.62
C ASP A 431 11.34 -3.20 -23.74
N ALA A 432 10.63 -4.12 -23.07
CA ALA A 432 10.91 -5.55 -23.18
C ALA A 432 10.83 -6.04 -24.63
N SER A 433 9.89 -5.50 -25.41
CA SER A 433 9.69 -5.81 -26.83
C SER A 433 10.81 -5.29 -27.72
N ALA A 434 11.61 -4.32 -27.26
CA ALA A 434 12.71 -3.74 -28.02
C ALA A 434 14.04 -4.49 -27.83
N VAL A 435 14.07 -5.50 -26.94
CA VAL A 435 15.28 -6.27 -26.60
C VAL A 435 15.07 -7.74 -26.95
N SER A 436 16.00 -8.28 -27.74
CA SER A 436 16.07 -9.71 -28.01
C SER A 436 17.47 -10.21 -27.71
N VAL A 437 17.61 -11.47 -27.26
CA VAL A 437 18.94 -12.10 -27.15
C VAL A 437 19.64 -11.98 -28.49
N ALA A 438 20.92 -11.58 -28.50
CA ALA A 438 21.67 -11.45 -29.73
C ALA A 438 21.69 -12.81 -30.45
N GLY A 439 20.94 -12.88 -31.53
CA GLY A 439 20.77 -14.06 -32.39
C GLY A 439 19.39 -14.71 -32.38
N GLY A 440 18.36 -13.90 -32.61
CA GLY A 440 16.92 -14.18 -32.50
C GLY A 440 16.47 -15.63 -32.73
N SER A 441 15.63 -16.13 -31.81
CA SER A 441 15.10 -17.47 -31.90
C SER A 441 13.74 -17.54 -32.58
N ALA A 442 13.64 -18.24 -33.71
CA ALA A 442 12.37 -18.55 -34.35
C ALA A 442 11.79 -19.85 -33.76
N ALA A 443 10.52 -19.84 -33.35
CA ALA A 443 9.80 -21.07 -33.04
C ALA A 443 9.62 -21.87 -34.32
N VAL A 444 10.04 -23.14 -34.30
CA VAL A 444 9.96 -24.05 -35.45
C VAL A 444 9.49 -25.43 -34.98
N ASN A 445 9.10 -26.29 -35.89
CA ASN A 445 8.86 -27.70 -35.59
C ASN A 445 9.19 -28.54 -36.81
N TYR A 446 10.40 -29.09 -36.86
CA TYR A 446 10.85 -29.99 -37.93
C TYR A 446 11.91 -30.96 -37.41
N MET A 447 12.22 -32.00 -38.19
CA MET A 447 13.20 -33.03 -37.82
C MET A 447 14.53 -32.77 -38.52
N VAL A 448 15.62 -33.13 -37.86
CA VAL A 448 16.97 -33.12 -38.44
C VAL A 448 17.65 -34.45 -38.21
N ARG A 449 18.51 -34.85 -39.15
CA ARG A 449 19.42 -36.00 -39.01
C ARG A 449 20.83 -35.52 -38.69
N VAL A 450 21.35 -35.91 -37.52
CA VAL A 450 22.74 -35.69 -37.12
C VAL A 450 23.59 -36.84 -37.68
N LYS A 451 24.65 -36.51 -38.43
CA LYS A 451 25.53 -37.50 -39.09
C LYS A 451 26.87 -37.72 -38.39
N ILE A 452 27.30 -36.78 -37.54
CA ILE A 452 28.61 -36.83 -36.88
C ILE A 452 28.51 -37.35 -35.44
N THR A 453 29.57 -37.99 -34.95
CA THR A 453 29.60 -38.68 -33.64
C THR A 453 30.01 -37.79 -32.47
N ASP A 454 30.53 -36.60 -32.72
CA ASP A 454 31.16 -35.71 -31.75
C ASP A 454 30.49 -34.33 -31.64
N LEU A 455 29.25 -34.18 -32.12
CA LEU A 455 28.50 -32.93 -32.03
C LEU A 455 28.14 -32.59 -30.58
N ASN A 456 28.63 -31.45 -30.09
CA ASN A 456 28.38 -31.00 -28.72
C ASN A 456 26.97 -30.44 -28.55
N ILE A 457 26.31 -30.83 -27.44
CA ILE A 457 25.11 -30.16 -26.93
C ILE A 457 25.54 -29.00 -26.05
N ARG A 458 24.95 -27.82 -26.24
CA ARG A 458 25.26 -26.59 -25.50
C ARG A 458 24.07 -26.10 -24.69
N SER A 459 24.34 -25.38 -23.59
CA SER A 459 23.29 -24.79 -22.73
C SER A 459 22.51 -23.66 -23.40
N GLY A 460 23.07 -23.06 -24.45
CA GLY A 460 22.48 -21.99 -25.27
C GLY A 460 23.03 -22.02 -26.69
N PRO A 461 22.49 -21.22 -27.62
CA PRO A 461 22.96 -21.18 -29.00
C PRO A 461 24.32 -20.47 -29.08
N GLY A 462 25.39 -21.25 -29.23
CA GLY A 462 26.75 -20.75 -29.40
C GLY A 462 27.81 -21.60 -28.71
N THR A 463 29.03 -21.66 -29.26
CA THR A 463 30.17 -22.38 -28.69
C THR A 463 30.68 -21.80 -27.38
N ASN A 464 30.38 -20.52 -27.11
CA ASN A 464 30.63 -19.81 -25.86
C ASN A 464 29.72 -20.26 -24.70
N ASN A 465 28.72 -21.12 -24.96
CA ASN A 465 27.86 -21.70 -23.93
C ASN A 465 28.45 -23.01 -23.37
N ALA A 466 28.06 -23.35 -22.14
CA ALA A 466 28.54 -24.54 -21.44
C ALA A 466 28.18 -25.82 -22.21
N LYS A 467 29.15 -26.75 -22.33
CA LYS A 467 28.93 -28.08 -22.91
C LYS A 467 28.09 -28.92 -21.95
N LYS A 468 26.96 -29.45 -22.43
CA LYS A 468 26.05 -30.33 -21.68
C LYS A 468 26.20 -31.81 -22.01
N GLY A 469 26.88 -32.12 -23.11
CA GLY A 469 27.08 -33.50 -23.56
C GLY A 469 27.46 -33.55 -25.03
N VAL A 470 27.40 -34.74 -25.60
CA VAL A 470 27.58 -35.01 -27.03
C VAL A 470 26.34 -35.74 -27.51
N ILE A 471 25.77 -35.30 -28.64
CA ILE A 471 24.62 -35.95 -29.25
C ILE A 471 25.10 -37.10 -30.14
N LYS A 472 24.43 -38.26 -30.06
CA LYS A 472 24.74 -39.41 -30.94
C LYS A 472 24.17 -39.17 -32.34
N PRO A 473 24.68 -39.82 -33.40
CA PRO A 473 24.04 -39.82 -34.70
C PRO A 473 22.60 -40.36 -34.60
N GLY A 474 21.67 -39.75 -35.33
CA GLY A 474 20.26 -40.07 -35.24
C GLY A 474 19.35 -38.95 -35.73
N VAL A 475 18.04 -39.12 -35.57
CA VAL A 475 17.03 -38.14 -35.98
C VAL A 475 16.42 -37.46 -34.76
N TYR A 476 16.34 -36.13 -34.78
CA TYR A 476 15.94 -35.29 -33.65
C TYR A 476 14.97 -34.19 -34.07
N THR A 477 14.01 -33.86 -33.21
CA THR A 477 13.08 -32.74 -33.44
C THR A 477 13.67 -31.43 -32.92
N ILE A 478 13.66 -30.40 -33.77
CA ILE A 478 14.06 -29.03 -33.45
C ILE A 478 12.81 -28.19 -33.21
N VAL A 479 12.76 -27.54 -32.05
CA VAL A 479 11.61 -26.72 -31.60
C VAL A 479 11.88 -25.22 -31.65
N GLN A 480 13.15 -24.83 -31.71
CA GLN A 480 13.57 -23.44 -31.85
C GLN A 480 14.87 -23.39 -32.65
N GLU A 481 15.01 -22.43 -33.55
CA GLU A 481 16.29 -22.08 -34.16
C GLU A 481 16.80 -20.78 -33.55
N ALA A 482 18.10 -20.54 -33.53
CA ALA A 482 18.70 -19.26 -33.13
C ALA A 482 20.03 -19.08 -33.86
N THR A 483 20.51 -17.84 -34.00
CA THR A 483 21.91 -17.62 -34.42
C THR A 483 22.82 -17.56 -33.19
N GLY A 484 24.09 -17.91 -33.36
CA GLY A 484 25.04 -17.99 -32.24
C GLY A 484 26.44 -18.36 -32.70
N THR A 485 27.46 -17.99 -31.93
CA THR A 485 28.87 -18.17 -32.29
C THR A 485 29.21 -19.63 -32.63
N GLY A 486 29.93 -19.86 -33.73
CA GLY A 486 30.44 -21.19 -34.09
C GLY A 486 29.48 -22.11 -34.85
N ALA A 487 28.37 -21.57 -35.36
CA ALA A 487 27.54 -22.23 -36.38
C ALA A 487 26.78 -21.18 -37.20
N SER A 488 26.37 -21.52 -38.43
CA SER A 488 25.44 -20.69 -39.21
C SER A 488 24.07 -20.59 -38.52
N LYS A 489 23.63 -21.68 -37.90
CA LYS A 489 22.40 -21.72 -37.09
C LYS A 489 22.47 -22.78 -35.99
N TRP A 490 21.76 -22.52 -34.90
CA TRP A 490 21.62 -23.44 -33.76
C TRP A 490 20.18 -23.92 -33.65
N GLY A 491 19.99 -25.20 -33.32
CA GLY A 491 18.68 -25.81 -33.12
C GLY A 491 18.51 -26.33 -31.70
N LYS A 492 17.39 -25.99 -31.05
CA LYS A 492 17.00 -26.49 -29.73
C LYS A 492 16.28 -27.82 -29.85
N LEU A 493 16.77 -28.83 -29.14
CA LEU A 493 16.19 -30.16 -29.11
C LEU A 493 14.86 -30.18 -28.35
N LYS A 494 13.83 -30.83 -28.90
CA LYS A 494 12.53 -31.05 -28.24
C LYS A 494 12.66 -31.75 -26.89
N SER A 495 13.69 -32.58 -26.71
CA SER A 495 13.97 -33.28 -25.46
C SER A 495 14.36 -32.36 -24.29
N GLY A 496 14.66 -31.09 -24.56
CA GLY A 496 15.15 -30.16 -23.54
C GLY A 496 16.64 -30.30 -23.21
N ALA A 497 17.35 -31.24 -23.85
CA ALA A 497 18.76 -31.51 -23.58
C ALA A 497 19.68 -30.30 -23.85
N GLY A 498 19.34 -29.46 -24.82
CA GLY A 498 20.06 -28.22 -25.14
C GLY A 498 20.00 -27.85 -26.60
N TRP A 499 21.03 -27.12 -27.06
CA TRP A 499 21.18 -26.62 -28.42
C TRP A 499 22.31 -27.35 -29.16
N ILE A 500 22.14 -27.61 -30.45
CA ILE A 500 23.15 -28.19 -31.34
C ILE A 500 23.38 -27.30 -32.57
N SER A 501 24.57 -27.37 -33.16
CA SER A 501 24.86 -26.71 -34.44
C SER A 501 24.09 -27.41 -35.57
N LEU A 502 23.34 -26.64 -36.36
CA LEU A 502 22.61 -27.15 -37.51
C LEU A 502 23.50 -27.32 -38.75
N ASP A 503 24.73 -26.80 -38.74
CA ASP A 503 25.70 -26.95 -39.84
C ASP A 503 26.12 -28.42 -40.03
N HIS A 504 25.96 -29.23 -38.99
CA HIS A 504 26.27 -30.67 -38.98
C HIS A 504 25.01 -31.55 -39.03
N CYS A 505 23.89 -30.96 -39.42
CA CYS A 505 22.59 -31.59 -39.47
C CYS A 505 22.00 -31.52 -40.89
N GLU A 506 21.25 -32.54 -41.29
CA GLU A 506 20.43 -32.51 -42.49
C GLU A 506 18.96 -32.30 -42.10
N LYS A 507 18.33 -31.24 -42.60
CA LYS A 507 16.91 -30.96 -42.36
C LYS A 507 16.05 -31.96 -43.13
N MET A 508 15.09 -32.59 -42.44
CA MET A 508 14.15 -33.56 -42.99
C MET A 508 12.80 -32.94 -43.31
#